data_AF-A0A447UV02-F1
#
_entry.id   AF-A0A447UV02-F1
#
_cell.length_a   1.000
_cell.length_b   1.000
_cell.length_c   1.000
_cell.angle_alpha   90.00
_cell.angle_beta   90.00
_cell.angle_gamma   90.00
#
_symmetry.space_group_name_H-M   'P 1'
#
loop_
_entity.id
_entity.type
_entity.pdbx_description
1 polymer ?
#
loop_
_entity_poly.entity_id
_entity_poly.type
_entity_poly.pdbx_seq_one_letter_code
_entity_poly.pdbx_strand_id
1 'polypeptide(L)'
;MQPGTSDINMERVETLKTAIRNGELKMDTGKIADSLIREAQSYLQSNKRMTRLSEILDHMTAVLNDLKKVMDAEQQQLSVGHINGSQLQRITEEKSSLLATLDYLEQQRRLEQDAQRNVNDDVARRWQAITEKTQHLRDLNQHNGWLLEGQIERNHQALDMLKPHQEPTLYGANGQTASPHRGGKKISI
;
A
#
# COMPACT_ATOMS: atom_id res chain seq x y z
N MET A 1 -10.91 -29.14 -34.64
CA MET A 1 -10.88 -30.40 -33.87
C MET A 1 -9.43 -30.71 -33.55
N GLN A 2 -9.05 -30.74 -32.26
CA GLN A 2 -7.79 -31.33 -31.80
C GLN A 2 -8.02 -31.89 -30.39
N PRO A 3 -8.03 -33.22 -30.20
CA PRO A 3 -7.93 -33.83 -28.88
C PRO A 3 -6.46 -34.11 -28.57
N GLY A 4 -5.95 -33.51 -27.50
CA GLY A 4 -4.63 -33.82 -26.95
C GLY A 4 -4.65 -35.19 -26.29
N THR A 5 -3.98 -36.16 -26.91
CA THR A 5 -3.70 -37.47 -26.32
C THR A 5 -2.65 -37.28 -25.24
N SER A 6 -3.05 -37.40 -23.98
CA SER A 6 -2.12 -37.63 -22.88
C SER A 6 -1.32 -38.89 -23.22
N ASP A 7 -0.02 -38.75 -23.51
CA ASP A 7 0.85 -39.85 -23.90
C ASP A 7 0.88 -40.94 -22.82
N ILE A 8 0.06 -41.98 -23.00
CA ILE A 8 0.17 -43.20 -22.23
C ILE A 8 1.45 -43.88 -22.71
N ASN A 9 2.46 -43.87 -21.86
CA ASN A 9 3.75 -44.47 -22.17
C ASN A 9 3.57 -46.00 -22.42
N MET A 10 3.56 -46.38 -23.69
CA MET A 10 3.29 -47.74 -24.17
C MET A 10 4.29 -48.78 -23.61
N GLU A 11 5.53 -48.36 -23.37
CA GLU A 11 6.59 -49.18 -22.77
C GLU A 11 6.27 -49.57 -21.32
N ARG A 12 5.73 -48.63 -20.54
CA ARG A 12 5.25 -48.90 -19.17
C ARG A 12 4.06 -49.85 -19.14
N VAL A 13 3.19 -49.80 -20.14
CA VAL A 13 2.01 -50.69 -20.22
C VAL A 13 2.44 -52.12 -20.55
N GLU A 14 3.37 -52.30 -21.49
CA GLU A 14 3.86 -53.64 -21.86
C GLU A 14 4.69 -54.29 -20.73
N THR A 15 5.46 -53.51 -19.98
CA THR A 15 6.17 -53.99 -18.77
C THR A 15 5.21 -54.39 -17.64
N LEU A 16 4.12 -53.62 -17.43
CA LEU A 16 3.06 -53.99 -16.49
C LEU A 16 2.33 -55.28 -16.92
N LYS A 17 1.98 -55.42 -18.20
CA LYS A 17 1.31 -56.63 -18.72
C LYS A 17 2.17 -57.88 -18.57
N THR A 18 3.47 -57.77 -18.84
CA THR A 18 4.41 -58.90 -18.70
C THR A 18 4.62 -59.28 -17.23
N ALA A 19 4.75 -58.30 -16.32
CA ALA A 19 4.85 -58.57 -14.88
C ALA A 19 3.57 -59.25 -14.31
N ILE A 20 2.38 -58.86 -14.80
CA ILE A 20 1.12 -59.54 -14.45
C ILE A 20 1.11 -60.97 -14.99
N ARG A 21 1.48 -61.17 -16.26
CA ARG A 21 1.52 -62.50 -16.91
C ARG A 21 2.48 -63.47 -16.22
N ASN A 22 3.57 -62.96 -15.67
CA ASN A 22 4.59 -63.76 -14.98
C ASN A 22 4.32 -63.91 -13.47
N GLY A 23 3.25 -63.32 -12.94
CA GLY A 23 2.90 -63.39 -11.51
C GLY A 23 3.83 -62.60 -10.59
N GLU A 24 4.62 -61.68 -11.14
CA GLU A 24 5.69 -60.95 -10.45
C GLU A 24 5.24 -59.58 -9.90
N LEU A 25 3.98 -59.22 -10.11
CA LEU A 25 3.39 -57.97 -9.61
C LEU A 25 3.25 -58.01 -8.07
N LYS A 26 4.34 -57.72 -7.35
CA LYS A 26 4.32 -57.50 -5.92
C LYS A 26 3.77 -56.11 -5.62
N MET A 27 2.68 -56.05 -4.87
CA MET A 27 2.13 -54.81 -4.35
C MET A 27 3.11 -54.23 -3.33
N ASP A 28 3.91 -53.23 -3.72
CA ASP A 28 4.86 -52.55 -2.83
C ASP A 28 4.09 -51.74 -1.77
N THR A 29 3.77 -52.37 -0.64
CA THR A 29 3.04 -51.76 0.49
C THR A 29 3.72 -50.48 1.00
N GLY A 30 5.06 -50.39 0.91
CA GLY A 30 5.82 -49.18 1.23
C GLY A 30 5.52 -48.00 0.29
N LYS A 31 5.41 -48.24 -1.03
CA LYS A 31 5.07 -47.18 -2.00
C LYS A 31 3.63 -46.69 -1.83
N ILE A 32 2.72 -47.58 -1.43
CA ILE A 32 1.33 -47.25 -1.12
C ILE A 32 1.27 -46.41 0.17
N ALA A 33 2.05 -46.77 1.19
CA ALA A 33 2.16 -45.97 2.41
C ALA A 33 2.73 -44.57 2.11
N ASP A 34 3.79 -44.47 1.30
CA ASP A 34 4.40 -43.20 0.92
C ASP A 34 3.46 -42.31 0.09
N SER A 35 2.67 -42.89 -0.83
CA SER A 35 1.68 -42.13 -1.58
C SER A 35 0.56 -41.60 -0.70
N LEU A 36 0.06 -42.41 0.25
CA LEU A 36 -0.95 -41.99 1.22
C LEU A 36 -0.43 -40.90 2.18
N ILE A 37 0.81 -41.02 2.65
CA ILE A 37 1.44 -40.01 3.52
C ILE A 37 1.61 -38.69 2.75
N ARG A 38 2.08 -38.75 1.51
CA ARG A 38 2.24 -37.56 0.66
C ARG A 38 0.89 -36.89 0.36
N GLU A 39 -0.15 -37.69 0.14
CA GLU A 39 -1.51 -37.19 -0.08
C GLU A 39 -2.06 -36.52 1.17
N ALA A 40 -1.93 -37.14 2.35
CA ALA A 40 -2.32 -36.56 3.63
C ALA A 40 -1.56 -35.25 3.93
N GLN A 41 -0.25 -35.21 3.66
CA GLN A 41 0.56 -33.99 3.78
C GLN A 41 0.08 -32.89 2.84
N SER A 42 -0.26 -33.23 1.59
CA SER A 42 -0.81 -32.29 0.60
C SER A 42 -2.15 -31.70 1.07
N TYR A 43 -3.07 -32.53 1.58
CA TYR A 43 -4.35 -32.05 2.13
C TYR A 43 -4.15 -31.12 3.33
N LEU A 44 -3.26 -31.47 4.27
CA LEU A 44 -2.96 -30.62 5.44
C LEU A 44 -2.34 -29.29 5.03
N GLN A 45 -1.40 -29.29 4.09
CA GLN A 45 -0.78 -28.07 3.56
C GLN A 45 -1.80 -27.21 2.81
N SER A 46 -2.67 -27.81 2.00
CA SER A 46 -3.75 -27.11 1.31
C SER A 46 -4.71 -26.44 2.28
N ASN A 47 -5.15 -27.16 3.32
CA ASN A 47 -6.05 -26.62 4.33
C ASN A 47 -5.40 -25.46 5.12
N LYS A 48 -4.14 -25.61 5.52
CA LYS A 48 -3.39 -24.54 6.20
C LYS A 48 -3.23 -23.28 5.36
N ARG A 49 -3.07 -23.42 4.04
CA ARG A 49 -3.03 -22.27 3.12
C ARG A 49 -4.40 -21.60 2.97
N MET A 50 -5.49 -22.39 2.96
CA MET A 50 -6.86 -21.83 2.88
C MET A 50 -7.20 -20.98 4.10
N THR A 51 -6.86 -21.44 5.31
CA THR A 51 -7.08 -20.65 6.52
C THR A 51 -6.21 -19.40 6.53
N ARG A 52 -4.95 -19.50 6.12
CA ARG A 52 -4.00 -18.38 6.08
C ARG A 52 -4.45 -17.27 5.14
N LEU A 53 -4.95 -17.59 3.94
CA LEU A 53 -5.44 -16.58 3.01
C LEU A 53 -6.65 -15.83 3.59
N SER A 54 -7.58 -16.54 4.25
CA SER A 54 -8.71 -15.90 4.92
C SER A 54 -8.25 -14.93 6.02
N GLU A 55 -7.31 -15.36 6.87
CA GLU A 55 -6.74 -14.53 7.93
C GLU A 55 -6.08 -13.26 7.37
N ILE A 56 -5.34 -13.38 6.26
CA ILE A 56 -4.72 -12.24 5.58
C ILE A 56 -5.80 -11.24 5.11
N LEU A 57 -6.88 -11.71 4.48
CA LEU A 57 -7.94 -10.84 3.98
C LEU A 57 -8.71 -10.15 5.11
N ASP A 58 -8.96 -10.85 6.21
CA ASP A 58 -9.61 -10.26 7.39
C ASP A 58 -8.74 -9.18 8.02
N HIS A 59 -7.43 -9.43 8.11
CA HIS A 59 -6.48 -8.44 8.60
C HIS A 59 -6.34 -7.24 7.67
N MET A 60 -6.24 -7.44 6.35
CA MET A 60 -6.25 -6.34 5.37
C MET A 60 -7.50 -5.48 5.52
N THR A 61 -8.66 -6.10 5.71
CA THR A 61 -9.92 -5.37 5.92
C THR A 61 -9.89 -4.52 7.19
N ALA A 62 -9.36 -5.05 8.29
CA ALA A 62 -9.19 -4.29 9.53
C ALA A 62 -8.25 -3.09 9.33
N VAL A 63 -7.07 -3.31 8.75
CA VAL A 63 -6.09 -2.26 8.45
C VAL A 63 -6.67 -1.19 7.53
N LEU A 64 -7.44 -1.55 6.51
CA LEU A 64 -8.11 -0.60 5.62
C LEU A 64 -9.17 0.24 6.34
N ASN A 65 -9.91 -0.36 7.29
CA ASN A 65 -10.88 0.38 8.11
C ASN A 65 -10.19 1.36 9.04
N ASP A 66 -9.06 1.00 9.63
CA ASP A 66 -8.27 1.91 10.48
C ASP A 66 -7.61 3.00 9.65
N LEU A 67 -7.08 2.66 8.46
CA LEU A 67 -6.54 3.63 7.52
C LEU A 67 -7.61 4.65 7.10
N LYS A 68 -8.87 4.21 6.91
CA LYS A 68 -9.99 5.14 6.67
C LYS A 68 -10.15 6.15 7.80
N LYS A 69 -10.15 5.70 9.06
CA LYS A 69 -10.30 6.60 10.23
C LYS A 69 -9.17 7.63 10.29
N VAL A 70 -7.93 7.19 10.05
CA VAL A 70 -6.75 8.07 10.03
C VAL A 70 -6.86 9.09 8.91
N MET A 71 -7.32 8.68 7.73
CA MET A 71 -7.50 9.56 6.58
C MET A 71 -8.67 10.54 6.74
N ASP A 72 -9.76 10.12 7.36
CA ASP A 72 -10.87 11.02 7.73
C ASP A 72 -10.38 12.06 8.77
N ALA A 73 -9.53 11.66 9.72
CA ALA A 73 -8.92 12.58 10.68
C ALA A 73 -7.93 13.55 10.02
N GLU A 74 -7.13 13.07 9.06
CA GLU A 74 -6.25 13.92 8.22
C GLU A 74 -7.07 14.97 7.48
N GLN A 75 -8.18 14.57 6.85
CA GLN A 75 -9.07 15.48 6.15
C GLN A 75 -9.62 16.58 7.07
N GLN A 76 -10.04 16.21 8.29
CA GLN A 76 -10.52 17.18 9.27
C GLN A 76 -9.43 18.18 9.67
N GLN A 77 -8.19 17.73 9.85
CA GLN A 77 -7.05 18.60 10.17
C GLN A 77 -6.66 19.54 9.01
N LEU A 78 -6.82 19.09 7.76
CA LEU A 78 -6.56 19.91 6.58
C LEU A 78 -7.74 20.85 6.25
N SER A 79 -8.94 20.54 6.73
CA SER A 79 -10.12 21.38 6.54
C SER A 79 -10.18 22.53 7.55
N VAL A 80 -9.63 22.37 8.76
CA VAL A 80 -9.55 23.47 9.72
C VAL A 80 -8.58 24.54 9.21
N GLY A 81 -8.96 25.81 9.31
CA GLY A 81 -8.18 26.94 8.82
C GLY A 81 -6.80 27.13 9.49
N HIS A 82 -6.52 26.37 10.56
CA HIS A 82 -5.25 26.37 11.26
C HIS A 82 -4.76 24.92 11.46
N ILE A 83 -3.61 24.58 10.87
CA ILE A 83 -3.02 23.24 10.95
C ILE A 83 -2.36 23.05 12.31
N ASN A 84 -2.73 22.01 13.05
CA ASN A 84 -1.96 21.56 14.19
C ASN A 84 -0.85 20.61 13.73
N GLY A 85 0.37 21.13 13.57
CA GLY A 85 1.51 20.36 13.07
C GLY A 85 1.81 19.08 13.85
N SER A 86 1.66 19.10 15.18
CA SER A 86 1.89 17.92 16.03
C SER A 86 0.83 16.82 15.84
N GLN A 87 -0.43 17.23 15.63
CA GLN A 87 -1.53 16.30 15.38
C GLN A 87 -1.44 15.72 13.97
N LEU A 88 -1.14 16.56 12.98
CA LEU A 88 -0.94 16.14 11.60
C LEU A 88 0.24 15.16 11.50
N GLN A 89 1.36 15.44 12.18
CA GLN A 89 2.50 14.54 12.21
C GLN A 89 2.12 13.15 12.75
N ARG A 90 1.41 13.07 13.88
CA ARG A 90 0.97 11.78 14.43
C ARG A 90 0.07 11.02 13.46
N ILE A 91 -0.87 11.72 12.81
CA ILE A 91 -1.77 11.14 11.79
C ILE A 91 -0.95 10.60 10.61
N THR A 92 0.06 11.35 10.14
CA THR A 92 0.94 10.92 9.05
C THR A 92 1.77 9.69 9.45
N GLU A 93 2.33 9.66 10.65
CA GLU A 93 3.08 8.51 11.17
C GLU A 93 2.20 7.25 11.26
N GLU A 94 0.98 7.37 11.78
CA GLU A 94 0.01 6.27 11.87
C GLU A 94 -0.39 5.77 10.48
N LYS A 95 -0.66 6.69 9.53
CA LYS A 95 -0.93 6.39 8.12
C LYS A 95 0.22 5.61 7.49
N SER A 96 1.46 6.07 7.68
CA SER A 96 2.66 5.37 7.16
C SER A 96 2.81 3.97 7.74
N SER A 97 2.55 3.79 9.05
CA SER A 97 2.60 2.46 9.67
C SER A 97 1.54 1.52 9.09
N LEU A 98 0.31 1.97 8.94
CA LEU A 98 -0.78 1.17 8.39
C LEU A 98 -0.53 0.79 6.92
N LEU A 99 0.02 1.71 6.12
CA LEU A 99 0.40 1.43 4.74
C LEU A 99 1.52 0.39 4.64
N ALA A 100 2.52 0.44 5.53
CA ALA A 100 3.57 -0.57 5.58
C ALA A 100 3.02 -1.96 5.97
N THR A 101 2.09 -2.02 6.93
CA THR A 101 1.39 -3.27 7.27
C THR A 101 0.55 -3.78 6.10
N LEU A 102 -0.16 -2.90 5.40
CA LEU A 102 -0.97 -3.28 4.25
C LEU A 102 -0.12 -3.83 3.09
N ASP A 103 1.03 -3.21 2.81
CA ASP A 103 1.98 -3.69 1.79
C ASP A 103 2.51 -5.09 2.14
N TYR A 104 2.90 -5.31 3.40
CA TYR A 104 3.31 -6.63 3.89
C TYR A 104 2.22 -7.69 3.70
N LEU A 105 0.97 -7.38 4.04
CA LEU A 105 -0.16 -8.30 3.87
C LEU A 105 -0.45 -8.61 2.39
N GLU A 106 -0.38 -7.62 1.51
CA GLU A 106 -0.54 -7.83 0.06
C GLU A 106 0.57 -8.73 -0.52
N GLN A 107 1.82 -8.55 -0.08
CA GLN A 107 2.92 -9.44 -0.47
C GLN A 107 2.65 -10.89 -0.03
N GLN A 108 2.21 -11.09 1.21
CA GLN A 108 1.84 -12.43 1.71
C GLN A 108 0.68 -13.03 0.92
N ARG A 109 -0.34 -12.24 0.63
CA ARG A 109 -1.52 -12.67 -0.13
C ARG A 109 -1.14 -13.17 -1.52
N ARG A 110 -0.21 -12.52 -2.22
CA ARG A 110 0.28 -12.95 -3.54
C ARG A 110 0.93 -14.33 -3.50
N LEU A 111 1.77 -14.58 -2.50
CA LEU A 111 2.41 -15.88 -2.31
C LEU A 111 1.40 -17.01 -2.08
N GLU A 112 0.32 -16.73 -1.35
CA GLU A 112 -0.74 -17.71 -1.08
C GLU A 112 -1.70 -17.88 -2.27
N GLN A 113 -1.94 -16.84 -3.07
CA GLN A 113 -2.83 -16.91 -4.24
C GLN A 113 -2.23 -17.71 -5.39
N ASP A 114 -0.94 -17.53 -5.71
CA ASP A 114 -0.23 -18.30 -6.74
C ASP A 114 -0.25 -19.81 -6.45
N ALA A 115 -0.37 -20.12 -5.16
CA ALA A 115 -0.43 -21.45 -4.57
C ALA A 115 -1.82 -22.12 -4.63
N GLN A 116 -2.90 -21.35 -4.81
CA GLN A 116 -4.29 -21.77 -4.60
C GLN A 116 -5.22 -21.51 -5.81
N ARG A 117 -4.73 -21.68 -7.04
CA ARG A 117 -5.44 -21.37 -8.31
C ARG A 117 -6.85 -21.98 -8.51
N ASN A 118 -7.38 -22.76 -7.56
CA ASN A 118 -8.73 -23.33 -7.62
C ASN A 118 -9.71 -22.59 -6.67
N VAL A 119 -10.59 -21.83 -7.33
CA VAL A 119 -11.96 -21.41 -6.97
C VAL A 119 -12.31 -21.39 -5.47
N ASN A 120 -12.30 -20.20 -4.89
CA ASN A 120 -13.01 -19.88 -3.65
C ASN A 120 -13.81 -18.58 -3.85
N ASP A 121 -15.13 -18.70 -4.07
CA ASP A 121 -16.02 -17.55 -4.27
C ASP A 121 -16.05 -16.61 -3.06
N ASP A 122 -15.86 -17.11 -1.84
CA ASP A 122 -15.81 -16.27 -0.63
C ASP A 122 -14.57 -15.35 -0.61
N VAL A 123 -13.42 -15.89 -1.00
CA VAL A 123 -12.16 -15.14 -1.15
C VAL A 123 -12.32 -14.06 -2.21
N ALA A 124 -13.01 -14.36 -3.32
CA ALA A 124 -13.29 -13.39 -4.38
C ALA A 124 -14.19 -12.24 -3.87
N ARG A 125 -15.23 -12.53 -3.10
CA ARG A 125 -16.11 -11.51 -2.50
C ARG A 125 -15.37 -10.60 -1.51
N ARG A 126 -14.57 -11.18 -0.61
CA ARG A 126 -13.76 -10.41 0.34
C ARG A 126 -12.73 -9.55 -0.37
N TRP A 127 -12.10 -10.10 -1.41
CA TRP A 127 -11.16 -9.35 -2.24
C TRP A 127 -11.84 -8.18 -2.96
N GLN A 128 -13.03 -8.38 -3.52
CA GLN A 128 -13.79 -7.30 -4.12
C GLN A 128 -14.05 -6.17 -3.10
N ALA A 129 -14.52 -6.51 -1.89
CA ALA A 129 -14.74 -5.51 -0.83
C ALA A 129 -13.44 -4.76 -0.45
N ILE A 130 -12.30 -5.45 -0.38
CA ILE A 130 -10.97 -4.85 -0.15
C ILE A 130 -10.60 -3.88 -1.28
N THR A 131 -10.83 -4.26 -2.55
CA THR A 131 -10.53 -3.39 -3.69
C THR A 131 -11.41 -2.14 -3.72
N GLU A 132 -12.70 -2.28 -3.39
CA GLU A 132 -13.64 -1.16 -3.28
C GLU A 132 -13.22 -0.20 -2.16
N LYS A 133 -12.86 -0.71 -0.98
CA LYS A 133 -12.32 0.09 0.13
C LYS A 133 -11.03 0.82 -0.27
N THR A 134 -10.11 0.12 -0.93
CA THR A 134 -8.84 0.70 -1.37
C THR A 134 -9.07 1.81 -2.40
N GLN A 135 -10.04 1.66 -3.31
CA GLN A 135 -10.42 2.71 -4.25
C GLN A 135 -10.99 3.92 -3.52
N HIS A 136 -11.90 3.72 -2.55
CA HIS A 136 -12.43 4.83 -1.76
C HIS A 136 -11.34 5.57 -0.98
N LEU A 137 -10.38 4.85 -0.38
CA LEU A 137 -9.23 5.47 0.30
C LEU A 137 -8.35 6.26 -0.66
N ARG A 138 -8.18 5.80 -1.91
CA ARG A 138 -7.46 6.56 -2.93
C ARG A 138 -8.14 7.89 -3.23
N ASP A 139 -9.46 7.88 -3.39
CA ASP A 139 -10.24 9.09 -3.67
C ASP A 139 -10.15 10.09 -2.49
N LEU A 140 -10.22 9.58 -1.25
CA LEU A 140 -10.01 10.37 -0.04
C LEU A 140 -8.60 10.94 0.01
N ASN A 141 -7.58 10.16 -0.36
CA ASN A 141 -6.19 10.62 -0.37
C ASN A 141 -5.98 11.74 -1.39
N GLN A 142 -6.60 11.62 -2.56
CA GLN A 142 -6.56 12.66 -3.59
C GLN A 142 -7.23 13.94 -3.08
N HIS A 143 -8.36 13.82 -2.39
CA HIS A 143 -9.02 14.96 -1.77
C HIS A 143 -8.16 15.64 -0.69
N ASN A 144 -7.52 14.86 0.19
CA ASN A 144 -6.58 15.39 1.18
C ASN A 144 -5.40 16.13 0.50
N GLY A 145 -4.91 15.61 -0.62
CA GLY A 145 -3.90 16.28 -1.45
C GLY A 145 -4.35 17.66 -1.91
N TRP A 146 -5.56 17.78 -2.46
CA TRP A 146 -6.11 19.08 -2.88
C TRP A 146 -6.29 20.07 -1.72
N LEU A 147 -6.73 19.60 -0.55
CA LEU A 147 -6.84 20.46 0.63
C LEU A 147 -5.48 21.01 1.07
N LEU A 148 -4.46 20.15 1.05
CA LEU A 148 -3.10 20.50 1.40
C LEU A 148 -2.50 21.51 0.39
N GLU A 149 -2.71 21.29 -0.91
CA GLU A 149 -2.33 22.27 -1.96
C GLU A 149 -2.96 23.64 -1.71
N GLY A 150 -4.27 23.68 -1.44
CA GLY A 150 -4.98 24.94 -1.14
C GLY A 150 -4.54 25.59 0.18
N GLN A 151 -4.04 24.84 1.15
CA GLN A 151 -3.43 25.40 2.37
C GLN A 151 -2.04 25.97 2.08
N ILE A 152 -1.22 25.28 1.30
CA ILE A 152 0.10 25.75 0.86
C ILE A 152 -0.03 27.05 0.07
N GLU A 153 -1.00 27.13 -0.85
CA GLU A 153 -1.26 28.34 -1.64
C GLU A 153 -1.63 29.53 -0.75
N ARG A 154 -2.57 29.35 0.19
CA ARG A 154 -2.94 30.40 1.15
C ARG A 154 -1.78 30.82 2.04
N ASN A 155 -0.93 29.88 2.45
CA ASN A 155 0.25 30.18 3.24
C ASN A 155 1.25 31.02 2.43
N HIS A 156 1.49 30.67 1.17
CA HIS A 156 2.34 31.47 0.26
C HIS A 156 1.80 32.89 0.07
N GLN A 157 0.50 33.05 -0.17
CA GLN A 157 -0.12 34.38 -0.30
C GLN A 157 0.03 35.21 0.98
N ALA A 158 -0.18 34.60 2.15
CA ALA A 158 0.02 35.28 3.44
C ALA A 158 1.48 35.67 3.65
N LEU A 159 2.43 34.80 3.30
CA LEU A 159 3.86 35.11 3.35
C LEU A 159 4.23 36.24 2.38
N ASP A 160 3.64 36.29 1.20
CA ASP A 160 3.89 37.36 0.23
C ASP A 160 3.34 38.71 0.69
N MET A 161 2.20 38.73 1.39
CA MET A 161 1.69 39.95 2.05
C MET A 161 2.57 40.38 3.24
N LEU A 162 3.14 39.41 3.97
CA LEU A 162 4.04 39.66 5.10
C LEU A 162 5.47 39.96 4.68
N LYS A 163 5.87 39.62 3.45
CA LYS A 163 7.17 40.02 2.91
C LYS A 163 7.20 41.54 3.02
N PRO A 164 8.17 42.10 3.78
CA PRO A 164 8.32 43.52 3.81
C PRO A 164 8.57 43.95 2.36
N HIS A 165 7.64 44.70 1.77
CA HIS A 165 8.05 45.68 0.79
C HIS A 165 9.12 46.46 1.53
N GLN A 166 10.38 46.21 1.17
CA GLN A 166 11.50 46.93 1.73
C GLN A 166 11.26 48.37 1.31
N GLU A 167 10.54 49.11 2.16
CA GLU A 167 10.53 50.55 2.21
C GLU A 167 12.00 50.94 2.01
N PRO A 168 12.35 51.72 0.97
CA PRO A 168 13.71 52.17 0.82
C PRO A 168 14.02 52.86 2.14
N THR A 169 14.94 52.28 2.91
CA THR A 169 15.34 52.72 4.24
C THR A 169 15.60 54.22 4.21
N LEU A 170 14.55 55.03 4.45
CA LEU A 170 14.60 56.49 4.29
C LEU A 170 15.47 57.11 5.40
N TYR A 171 15.73 56.32 6.44
CA TYR A 171 16.53 56.64 7.60
C TYR A 171 17.51 55.50 7.89
N GLY A 172 18.81 55.79 7.84
CA GLY A 172 19.84 54.83 8.29
C GLY A 172 19.69 54.50 9.77
N ALA A 173 20.39 53.47 10.26
CA ALA A 173 20.35 53.00 11.66
C ALA A 173 20.69 54.07 12.73
N ASN A 174 21.18 55.24 12.31
CA ASN A 174 21.44 56.42 13.12
C ASN A 174 20.36 57.53 13.01
N GLY A 175 19.21 57.25 12.39
CA GLY A 175 18.09 58.20 12.28
C GLY A 175 18.38 59.41 11.38
N GLN A 176 19.38 59.35 10.51
CA GLN A 176 19.69 60.45 9.60
C GLN A 176 19.02 60.21 8.24
N THR A 177 18.20 61.17 7.79
CA THR A 177 17.86 61.28 6.37
C THR A 177 19.15 61.54 5.61
N ALA A 178 19.42 60.81 4.53
CA ALA A 178 20.46 61.19 3.57
C ALA A 178 20.05 62.52 2.92
N SER A 179 20.39 63.63 3.57
CA SER A 179 20.21 64.96 3.00
C SER A 179 21.22 65.09 1.85
N PRO A 180 20.79 65.25 0.59
CA PRO A 180 21.71 65.54 -0.48
C PRO A 180 22.25 66.94 -0.20
N HIS A 181 23.53 67.02 0.17
CA HIS A 181 24.23 68.25 0.47
C HIS A 181 24.31 69.12 -0.80
N ARG A 182 23.21 69.83 -1.09
CA ARG A 182 23.10 70.78 -2.20
C ARG A 182 23.21 72.19 -1.63
N GLY A 183 24.41 72.74 -1.74
CA GLY A 183 24.64 74.17 -1.89
C GLY A 183 24.41 75.06 -0.67
N GLY A 184 25.51 75.47 -0.04
CA GLY A 184 25.53 76.61 0.86
C GLY A 184 26.85 77.35 0.74
N LYS A 185 26.97 78.21 -0.28
CA LYS A 185 28.01 79.25 -0.34
C LYS A 185 28.03 80.01 0.99
N LYS A 186 29.18 80.07 1.68
CA LYS A 186 29.41 81.08 2.70
C LYS A 186 30.62 81.94 2.35
N ILE A 187 30.26 83.15 1.97
CA ILE A 187 31.02 84.38 1.92
C ILE A 187 31.58 84.64 3.34
N SER A 188 32.83 85.09 3.46
CA SER A 188 33.21 86.23 4.34
C SER A 188 34.69 86.61 4.20
N ILE A 189 34.87 87.86 3.75
CA ILE A 189 35.85 88.91 4.06
C ILE A 189 37.33 88.52 4.06
#